data_AF-A0A8D4UVE2-F1
#
_entry.id   AF-A0A8D4UVE2-F1
#
_cell.length_a   1.000
_cell.length_b   1.000
_cell.length_c   1.000
_cell.angle_alpha   90.00
_cell.angle_beta   90.00
_cell.angle_gamma   90.00
#
_symmetry.space_group_name_H-M   'P 1'
#
loop_
_entity.id
_entity.type
_entity.pdbx_description
1 polymer ?
#
loop_
_entity_poly.entity_id
_entity_poly.type
_entity_poly.pdbx_seq_one_letter_code
_entity_poly.pdbx_strand_id
1 'polypeptide(L)'
;MWLIGLYITIASVTPVWILLQPRDYLSSFLLYAMLIVAVVGIVGAHPDIDPNLFPAYTGFSVDNGNGVQYLFPILFTTVACGAISGFHSLVSSGTTSKQLDKESDAKPIAYGGMLLECVLAIITLCAIAYARETGHIHGATDIFAGGIAAMIAKIPGLEGAETMMYTLLVLTYSAFCLTSLDTATRLARFMFQEFWLEPGETPKDIKGGFKKLMVNPYFATILTVVLGVLLGMNGFMKI
;
A
#
# COMPACT_ATOMS: atom_id res chain seq x y z
N MET A 1 7.14 5.17 -14.32
CA MET A 1 5.99 5.98 -13.83
C MET A 1 4.89 6.08 -14.89
N TRP A 2 5.14 6.59 -16.10
CA TRP A 2 4.09 6.76 -17.13
C TRP A 2 3.36 5.48 -17.57
N LEU A 3 4.07 4.36 -17.72
CA LEU A 3 3.44 3.06 -18.03
C LEU A 3 2.46 2.62 -16.94
N ILE A 4 2.83 2.78 -15.67
CA ILE A 4 1.97 2.50 -14.52
C ILE A 4 0.80 3.47 -14.48
N GLY A 5 1.02 4.76 -14.78
CA GLY A 5 -0.02 5.78 -14.90
C GLY A 5 -1.04 5.46 -15.99
N LEU A 6 -0.60 5.02 -17.16
CA LEU A 6 -1.50 4.59 -18.23
C LEU A 6 -2.35 3.39 -17.80
N TYR A 7 -1.70 2.38 -17.23
CA TYR A 7 -2.37 1.20 -16.71
C TYR A 7 -3.41 1.56 -15.64
N ILE A 8 -3.07 2.40 -14.67
CA ILE A 8 -3.96 2.73 -13.56
C ILE A 8 -5.14 3.61 -14.00
N THR A 9 -4.93 4.43 -15.02
CA THR A 9 -6.00 5.21 -15.66
C THR A 9 -7.05 4.27 -16.26
N ILE A 10 -6.61 3.23 -16.97
CA ILE A 10 -7.52 2.23 -17.54
C ILE A 10 -8.21 1.46 -16.40
N ALA A 11 -7.42 0.93 -15.46
CA ALA A 11 -7.90 0.07 -14.38
C ALA A 11 -8.97 0.73 -13.51
N SER A 12 -8.73 1.98 -13.08
CA SER A 12 -9.64 2.71 -12.19
C SER A 12 -10.97 3.12 -12.85
N VAL A 13 -10.99 3.27 -14.18
CA VAL A 13 -12.21 3.55 -14.95
C VAL A 13 -12.98 2.26 -15.25
N THR A 14 -12.28 1.15 -15.49
CA THR A 14 -12.89 -0.15 -15.72
C THR A 14 -13.79 -0.55 -14.53
N PRO A 15 -14.95 -1.17 -14.78
CA PRO A 15 -15.80 -1.67 -13.72
C PRO A 15 -15.13 -2.68 -12.80
N VAL A 16 -15.50 -2.65 -11.52
CA VAL A 16 -14.85 -3.41 -10.44
C VAL A 16 -14.83 -4.92 -10.73
N TRP A 17 -15.91 -5.47 -11.26
CA TRP A 17 -16.03 -6.91 -11.51
C TRP A 17 -15.10 -7.44 -12.62
N ILE A 18 -14.65 -6.59 -13.55
CA ILE A 18 -13.84 -7.03 -14.70
C ILE A 18 -12.38 -7.20 -14.29
N LEU A 19 -11.86 -6.25 -13.50
CA LEU A 19 -10.43 -6.16 -13.24
C LEU A 19 -10.10 -6.21 -11.76
N LEU A 20 -10.70 -5.31 -10.96
CA LEU A 20 -10.34 -5.13 -9.55
C LEU A 20 -10.69 -6.37 -8.73
N GLN A 21 -11.93 -6.86 -8.81
CA GLN A 21 -12.40 -8.00 -8.02
C GLN A 21 -11.61 -9.30 -8.27
N PRO A 22 -11.44 -9.79 -9.52
CA PRO A 22 -10.66 -11.00 -9.76
C PRO A 22 -9.17 -10.83 -9.43
N ARG A 23 -8.61 -9.63 -9.61
CA ARG A 23 -7.22 -9.34 -9.23
C ARG A 23 -7.02 -9.31 -7.72
N ASP A 24 -7.89 -8.62 -6.99
CA ASP A 24 -7.82 -8.51 -5.54
C ASP A 24 -7.99 -9.89 -4.90
N TYR A 25 -8.88 -10.72 -5.45
CA TYR A 25 -9.04 -12.11 -5.03
C TYR A 25 -7.74 -12.90 -5.22
N LEU A 26 -7.12 -12.87 -6.40
CA LEU A 26 -5.85 -13.56 -6.64
C LEU A 26 -4.71 -13.02 -5.76
N SER A 27 -4.64 -11.70 -5.61
CA SER A 27 -3.59 -11.02 -4.83
C SER A 27 -3.73 -11.31 -3.33
N SER A 28 -4.94 -11.61 -2.85
CA SER A 28 -5.18 -12.03 -1.46
C SER A 28 -4.48 -13.35 -1.14
N PHE A 29 -4.49 -14.33 -2.05
CA PHE A 29 -3.74 -15.58 -1.85
C PHE A 29 -2.24 -15.35 -1.81
N LEU A 30 -1.74 -14.48 -2.68
CA LEU A 30 -0.32 -14.11 -2.68
C LEU A 30 0.05 -13.40 -1.38
N LEU A 31 -0.80 -12.50 -0.88
CA LEU A 31 -0.61 -11.85 0.42
C LEU A 31 -0.56 -12.87 1.57
N TYR A 32 -1.50 -13.82 1.63
CA TYR A 32 -1.49 -14.85 2.67
C TYR A 32 -0.26 -15.75 2.60
N ALA A 33 0.14 -16.17 1.40
CA ALA A 33 1.36 -16.95 1.21
C ALA A 33 2.61 -16.17 1.65
N MET A 34 2.71 -14.89 1.26
CA MET A 34 3.80 -14.00 1.65
C MET A 34 3.86 -13.79 3.17
N LEU A 35 2.72 -13.61 3.84
CA LEU A 35 2.66 -13.48 5.30
C LEU A 35 3.12 -14.78 6.00
N ILE A 36 2.68 -15.94 5.53
CA ILE A 36 3.11 -17.23 6.08
C ILE A 36 4.63 -17.40 5.91
N VAL A 37 5.13 -17.17 4.70
CA VAL A 37 6.56 -17.22 4.38
C VAL A 37 7.36 -16.27 5.27
N ALA A 38 6.88 -15.05 5.48
CA ALA A 38 7.56 -14.07 6.29
C ALA A 38 7.57 -14.45 7.78
N VAL A 39 6.48 -15.00 8.31
CA VAL A 39 6.44 -15.53 9.68
C VAL A 39 7.42 -16.69 9.84
N VAL A 40 7.47 -17.62 8.88
CA VAL A 40 8.44 -18.73 8.87
C VAL A 40 9.87 -18.21 8.83
N GLY A 41 10.14 -17.21 7.98
CA GLY A 41 11.44 -16.54 7.89
C GLY A 41 11.86 -15.96 9.23
N ILE A 42 10.99 -15.15 9.86
CA ILE A 42 11.29 -14.49 11.13
C ILE A 42 11.52 -15.50 12.26
N VAL A 43 10.62 -16.46 12.43
CA VAL A 43 10.71 -17.45 13.53
C VAL A 43 11.86 -18.42 13.31
N GLY A 44 12.08 -18.86 12.07
CA GLY A 44 13.12 -19.82 11.72
C GLY A 44 14.53 -19.22 11.76
N ALA A 45 14.69 -17.97 11.32
CA ALA A 45 15.97 -17.28 11.35
C ALA A 45 16.37 -16.85 12.76
N HIS A 46 15.38 -16.60 13.62
CA HIS A 46 15.52 -16.04 14.96
C HIS A 46 16.56 -14.90 14.97
N PRO A 47 16.33 -13.82 14.20
CA PRO A 47 17.33 -12.78 14.01
C PRO A 47 17.57 -12.03 15.32
N ASP A 48 18.84 -11.85 15.67
CA ASP A 48 19.24 -10.92 16.72
C ASP A 48 19.38 -9.55 16.07
N ILE A 49 18.57 -8.59 16.48
CA ILE A 49 18.53 -7.26 15.85
C ILE A 49 19.63 -6.42 16.47
N ASP A 50 20.62 -6.02 15.67
CA ASP A 50 21.72 -5.17 16.14
C ASP A 50 21.18 -3.80 16.60
N PRO A 51 21.26 -3.47 17.92
CA PRO A 51 20.77 -2.20 18.44
C PRO A 51 21.48 -0.97 17.86
N ASN A 52 22.68 -1.14 17.30
CA ASN A 52 23.42 -0.06 16.64
C ASN A 52 22.85 0.27 15.26
N LEU A 53 22.30 -0.73 14.56
CA LEU A 53 21.73 -0.57 13.22
C LEU A 53 20.24 -0.24 13.25
N PHE A 54 19.52 -0.74 14.26
CA PHE A 54 18.11 -0.49 14.46
C PHE A 54 17.77 -0.16 15.93
N PRO A 55 18.15 1.03 16.40
CA PRO A 55 17.91 1.45 17.78
C PRO A 55 16.41 1.58 18.07
N ALA A 56 15.97 1.12 19.25
CA ALA A 56 14.58 1.17 19.68
C ALA A 56 14.04 2.61 19.84
N TYR A 57 14.91 3.59 20.08
CA TYR A 57 14.56 5.01 20.17
C TYR A 57 15.69 5.87 19.59
N THR A 58 15.35 6.74 18.64
CA THR A 58 16.29 7.65 17.98
C THR A 58 16.10 9.12 18.37
N GLY A 59 14.97 9.48 18.98
CA GLY A 59 14.63 10.86 19.34
C GLY A 59 13.27 11.31 18.82
N PHE A 60 12.88 12.54 19.15
CA PHE A 60 11.70 13.22 18.58
C PHE A 60 11.99 13.93 17.26
N SER A 61 13.25 13.98 16.85
CA SER A 61 13.73 14.58 15.61
C SER A 61 14.89 13.74 15.08
N VAL A 62 14.82 13.33 13.82
CA VAL A 62 15.83 12.52 13.15
C VAL A 62 16.34 13.31 11.95
N ASP A 63 17.64 13.58 11.89
CA ASP A 63 18.27 14.10 10.68
C ASP A 63 18.56 12.93 9.74
N ASN A 64 17.96 12.95 8.55
CA ASN A 64 18.11 11.90 7.55
C ASN A 64 19.05 12.31 6.39
N GLY A 65 19.80 13.41 6.53
CA GLY A 65 20.68 13.96 5.49
C GLY A 65 19.96 14.87 4.49
N ASN A 66 18.63 14.80 4.41
CA ASN A 66 17.78 15.72 3.64
C ASN A 66 17.04 16.74 4.52
N GLY A 67 17.36 16.77 5.82
CA GLY A 67 16.81 17.69 6.82
C GLY A 67 16.35 16.99 8.09
N VAL A 68 15.94 17.80 9.07
CA VAL A 68 15.44 17.32 10.36
C VAL A 68 13.97 16.93 10.22
N GLN A 69 13.69 15.64 10.41
CA GLN A 69 12.36 15.06 10.38
C GLN A 69 11.82 14.89 11.80
N TYR A 70 10.75 15.61 12.15
CA TYR A 70 10.15 15.56 13.48
C TYR A 70 9.11 14.43 13.60
N LEU A 71 9.08 13.74 14.74
CA LEU A 71 8.10 12.69 15.03
C LEU A 71 6.67 13.23 14.93
N PHE A 72 6.44 14.44 15.44
CA PHE A 72 5.19 15.17 15.27
C PHE A 72 5.34 16.20 14.13
N PRO A 73 4.46 16.24 13.12
CA PRO A 73 3.20 15.48 12.97
C PRO A 73 3.32 14.18 12.17
N ILE A 74 4.52 13.76 11.76
CA ILE A 74 4.74 12.64 10.81
C ILE A 74 4.13 11.32 11.28
N LEU A 75 4.17 11.06 12.59
CA LEU A 75 3.49 9.91 13.19
C LEU A 75 2.00 9.84 12.77
N PHE A 76 1.32 10.98 12.69
CA PHE A 76 -0.10 11.05 12.34
C PHE A 76 -0.37 11.17 10.84
N THR A 77 0.56 11.74 10.08
CA THR A 77 0.36 11.95 8.63
C THR A 77 0.86 10.79 7.78
N THR A 78 1.88 10.05 8.21
CA THR A 78 2.49 8.96 7.42
C THR A 78 2.44 7.58 8.08
N VAL A 79 2.50 7.49 9.42
CA VAL A 79 2.62 6.19 10.14
C VAL A 79 1.28 5.66 10.63
N ALA A 80 0.36 6.53 11.05
CA ALA A 80 -0.96 6.17 11.57
C ALA A 80 -1.97 5.82 10.47
N CYS A 81 -1.55 5.03 9.46
CA CYS A 81 -2.31 4.60 8.30
C CYS A 81 -3.82 4.48 8.59
N GLY A 82 -4.62 5.38 8.02
CA GLY A 82 -6.07 5.20 7.88
C GLY A 82 -6.98 5.53 9.06
N ALA A 83 -6.51 5.58 10.30
CA ALA A 83 -7.40 5.89 11.44
C ALA A 83 -7.72 7.38 11.57
N ILE A 84 -6.74 8.26 11.29
CA ILE A 84 -6.93 9.73 11.29
C ILE A 84 -7.06 10.28 9.86
N SER A 85 -6.44 9.64 8.86
CA SER A 85 -6.40 10.14 7.47
C SER A 85 -7.68 9.90 6.66
N GLY A 86 -8.66 9.16 7.19
CA GLY A 86 -9.93 8.85 6.52
C GLY A 86 -9.85 7.78 5.44
N PHE A 87 -8.67 7.28 5.08
CA PHE A 87 -8.50 6.32 3.97
C PHE A 87 -9.21 4.97 4.24
N HIS A 88 -9.12 4.40 5.44
CA HIS A 88 -9.82 3.15 5.77
C HIS A 88 -11.35 3.33 5.71
N SER A 89 -11.86 4.51 6.08
CA SER A 89 -13.28 4.83 5.95
C SER A 89 -13.73 4.97 4.49
N LEU A 90 -12.87 5.52 3.63
CA LEU A 90 -13.13 5.62 2.19
C LEU A 90 -13.11 4.25 1.50
N VAL A 91 -12.16 3.37 1.84
CA VAL A 91 -12.12 1.99 1.33
C VAL A 91 -13.34 1.22 1.81
N SER A 92 -13.64 1.28 3.11
CA SER A 92 -14.78 0.59 3.71
C SER A 92 -16.12 1.01 3.08
N SER A 93 -16.33 2.31 2.86
CA SER A 93 -17.57 2.83 2.25
C SER A 93 -17.61 2.74 0.73
N GLY A 94 -16.46 2.75 0.05
CA GLY A 94 -16.36 2.85 -1.40
C GLY A 94 -16.29 1.51 -2.15
N THR A 95 -15.50 0.55 -1.64
CA THR A 95 -15.24 -0.75 -2.29
C THR A 95 -15.78 -1.91 -1.46
N THR A 96 -15.40 -2.01 -0.18
CA THR A 96 -15.78 -3.15 0.68
C THR A 96 -17.30 -3.27 0.82
N SER A 97 -17.99 -2.16 1.09
CA SER A 97 -19.47 -2.12 1.22
C SER A 97 -20.22 -2.70 0.02
N LYS A 98 -19.65 -2.62 -1.19
CA LYS A 98 -20.24 -3.09 -2.45
C LYS A 98 -19.93 -4.55 -2.77
N GLN A 99 -19.06 -5.17 -1.98
CA GLN A 99 -18.61 -6.56 -2.14
C GLN A 99 -19.05 -7.45 -0.98
N LEU A 100 -19.69 -6.88 0.06
CA LEU A 100 -20.27 -7.66 1.15
C LEU A 100 -21.49 -8.44 0.67
N ASP A 101 -21.53 -9.74 0.99
CA ASP A 101 -22.71 -10.58 0.74
C ASP A 101 -23.86 -10.25 1.71
N LYS A 102 -23.52 -9.88 2.96
CA LYS A 102 -24.46 -9.49 4.01
C LYS A 102 -23.80 -8.55 5.03
N GLU A 103 -24.63 -7.76 5.71
CA GLU A 103 -24.16 -6.75 6.68
C GLU A 103 -23.39 -7.36 7.87
N SER A 104 -23.74 -8.59 8.27
CA SER A 104 -23.04 -9.30 9.35
C SER A 104 -21.56 -9.54 9.05
N ASP A 105 -21.19 -9.54 7.77
CA ASP A 105 -19.81 -9.78 7.33
C ASP A 105 -18.95 -8.51 7.41
N ALA A 106 -19.58 -7.33 7.54
CA ALA A 106 -18.87 -6.05 7.65
C ALA A 106 -17.91 -6.03 8.84
N LYS A 107 -18.37 -6.47 10.02
CA LYS A 107 -17.55 -6.49 11.25
C LYS A 107 -16.36 -7.46 11.17
N PRO A 108 -16.52 -8.75 10.83
CA PRO A 108 -15.39 -9.67 10.74
C PRO A 108 -14.39 -9.26 9.65
N ILE A 109 -14.86 -8.72 8.52
CA ILE A 109 -13.95 -8.26 7.45
C ILE A 109 -13.17 -7.02 7.88
N ALA A 110 -13.85 -6.00 8.41
CA ALA A 110 -13.17 -4.77 8.85
C ALA A 110 -12.18 -5.05 10.00
N TYR A 111 -12.61 -5.80 11.02
CA TYR A 111 -11.75 -6.15 12.15
C TYR A 111 -10.60 -7.07 11.73
N GLY A 112 -10.88 -8.09 10.92
CA GLY A 112 -9.87 -9.01 10.39
C GLY A 112 -8.82 -8.29 9.54
N GLY A 113 -9.22 -7.34 8.70
CA GLY A 113 -8.31 -6.49 7.94
C GLY A 113 -7.34 -5.72 8.83
N MET A 114 -7.85 -5.08 9.89
CA MET A 114 -7.01 -4.34 10.86
C MET A 114 -6.00 -5.25 11.56
N LEU A 115 -6.40 -6.47 11.92
CA LEU A 115 -5.48 -7.44 12.52
C LEU A 115 -4.38 -7.87 11.56
N LEU A 116 -4.71 -8.14 10.29
CA LEU A 116 -3.73 -8.50 9.26
C LEU A 116 -2.75 -7.36 8.96
N GLU A 117 -3.22 -6.11 8.94
CA GLU A 117 -2.35 -4.93 8.83
C GLU A 117 -1.37 -4.84 10.00
N CYS A 118 -1.83 -5.10 11.24
CA CYS A 118 -0.95 -5.13 12.41
C CYS A 118 0.13 -6.22 12.29
N VAL A 119 -0.25 -7.42 11.82
CA VAL A 119 0.69 -8.51 11.58
C VAL A 119 1.71 -8.11 10.51
N LEU A 120 1.27 -7.55 9.39
CA LEU A 120 2.15 -7.07 8.32
C LEU A 120 3.09 -5.96 8.81
N ALA A 121 2.62 -5.05 9.67
CA ALA A 121 3.44 -3.98 10.24
C ALA A 121 4.58 -4.55 11.10
N ILE A 122 4.29 -5.53 11.96
CA ILE A 122 5.31 -6.20 12.78
C ILE A 122 6.33 -6.92 11.89
N ILE A 123 5.85 -7.68 10.89
CA ILE A 123 6.71 -8.37 9.92
C ILE A 123 7.62 -7.37 9.19
N THR A 124 7.07 -6.23 8.77
CA THR A 124 7.81 -5.20 8.06
C THR A 124 8.89 -4.57 8.95
N LEU A 125 8.63 -4.37 10.24
CA LEU A 125 9.66 -3.91 11.20
C LEU A 125 10.82 -4.91 11.30
N CYS A 126 10.52 -6.21 11.43
CA CYS A 126 11.56 -7.25 11.42
C CYS A 126 12.35 -7.27 10.10
N ALA A 127 11.66 -7.13 8.96
CA ALA A 127 12.30 -7.06 7.65
C ALA A 127 13.22 -5.85 7.54
N ILE A 128 12.80 -4.65 7.97
CA ILE A 128 13.61 -3.44 7.96
C ILE A 128 14.87 -3.60 8.81
N ALA A 129 14.72 -4.14 10.03
CA ALA A 129 15.84 -4.35 10.94
C ALA A 129 16.89 -5.27 10.31
N TYR A 130 16.46 -6.44 9.83
CA TYR A 130 17.34 -7.43 9.23
C TYR A 130 17.94 -6.99 7.89
N ALA A 131 17.16 -6.27 7.07
CA ALA A 131 17.63 -5.75 5.79
C ALA A 131 18.81 -4.77 5.94
N ARG A 132 18.89 -4.03 7.06
CA ARG A 132 20.02 -3.15 7.35
C ARG A 132 21.29 -3.92 7.67
N GLU A 133 21.18 -5.10 8.28
CA GLU A 133 22.31 -6.00 8.55
C GLU A 133 22.83 -6.64 7.26
N THR A 134 21.92 -7.01 6.35
CA THR A 134 22.26 -7.75 5.13
C THR A 134 22.52 -6.85 3.92
N GLY A 135 22.34 -5.53 4.06
CA GLY A 135 22.59 -4.55 2.98
C GLY A 135 21.44 -4.37 1.98
N HIS A 136 20.25 -4.90 2.26
CA HIS A 136 19.02 -4.72 1.47
C HIS A 136 18.38 -3.35 1.74
N ILE A 137 19.04 -2.27 1.37
CA ILE A 137 18.63 -0.89 1.71
C ILE A 137 18.06 -0.10 0.52
N HIS A 138 17.88 -0.72 -0.65
CA HIS A 138 17.53 -0.03 -1.88
C HIS A 138 16.00 0.10 -2.06
N GLY A 139 15.40 1.01 -1.31
CA GLY A 139 13.97 1.31 -1.39
C GLY A 139 13.09 0.24 -0.76
N ALA A 140 11.79 0.54 -0.62
CA ALA A 140 10.87 -0.26 0.19
C ALA A 140 10.74 -1.73 -0.27
N THR A 141 10.80 -1.96 -1.59
CA THR A 141 10.69 -3.31 -2.15
C THR A 141 11.88 -4.18 -1.80
N ASP A 142 13.11 -3.66 -1.93
CA ASP A 142 14.34 -4.39 -1.57
C ASP A 142 14.39 -4.63 -0.06
N ILE A 143 14.07 -3.61 0.74
CA ILE A 143 14.05 -3.70 2.21
C ILE A 143 13.12 -4.82 2.68
N PHE A 144 11.87 -4.84 2.20
CA PHE A 144 10.92 -5.86 2.61
C PHE A 144 11.28 -7.24 2.05
N ALA A 145 11.43 -7.37 0.73
CA ALA A 145 11.65 -8.66 0.10
C ALA A 145 13.02 -9.27 0.44
N GLY A 146 14.07 -8.44 0.44
CA GLY A 146 15.42 -8.82 0.79
C GLY A 146 15.57 -9.17 2.27
N GLY A 147 15.01 -8.36 3.17
CA GLY A 147 15.01 -8.66 4.60
C GLY A 147 14.38 -10.01 4.92
N ILE A 148 13.20 -10.31 4.36
CA ILE A 148 12.56 -11.62 4.55
C ILE A 148 13.34 -12.76 3.85
N ALA A 149 13.82 -12.54 2.62
CA ALA A 149 14.55 -13.57 1.88
C ALA A 149 15.85 -13.99 2.58
N ALA A 150 16.61 -13.02 3.08
CA ALA A 150 17.84 -13.27 3.82
C ALA A 150 17.57 -13.93 5.18
N MET A 151 16.43 -13.65 5.83
CA MET A 151 16.02 -14.42 7.01
C MET A 151 15.76 -15.89 6.65
N ILE A 152 15.07 -16.16 5.56
CA ILE A 152 14.82 -17.54 5.12
C ILE A 152 16.12 -18.27 4.80
N ALA A 153 17.08 -17.60 4.17
CA ALA A 153 18.40 -18.15 3.87
C ALA A 153 19.21 -18.52 5.13
N LYS A 154 18.93 -17.88 6.28
CA LYS A 154 19.56 -18.20 7.56
C LYS A 154 19.01 -19.48 8.20
N ILE A 155 17.86 -20.00 7.73
CA ILE A 155 17.28 -21.23 8.24
C ILE A 155 18.16 -22.42 7.80
N PRO A 156 18.59 -23.30 8.72
CA PRO A 156 19.40 -24.47 8.37
C PRO A 156 18.74 -25.31 7.27
N GLY A 157 19.45 -25.52 6.16
CA GLY A 157 18.97 -26.27 4.99
C GLY A 157 18.30 -25.43 3.89
N LEU A 158 18.16 -24.10 4.07
CA LEU A 158 17.56 -23.18 3.07
C LEU A 158 18.53 -22.09 2.59
N GLU A 159 19.83 -22.23 2.83
CA GLU A 159 20.89 -21.25 2.50
C GLU A 159 20.88 -20.81 1.03
N GLY A 160 20.56 -21.70 0.09
CA GLY A 160 20.49 -21.38 -1.34
C GLY A 160 19.16 -20.76 -1.82
N ALA A 161 18.17 -20.59 -0.93
CA ALA A 161 16.82 -20.17 -1.32
C ALA A 161 16.66 -18.65 -1.45
N GLU A 162 17.65 -17.85 -1.02
CA GLU A 162 17.55 -16.39 -0.91
C GLU A 162 17.05 -15.73 -2.22
N THR A 163 17.75 -15.95 -3.34
CA THR A 163 17.40 -15.35 -4.64
C THR A 163 16.00 -15.72 -5.11
N MET A 164 15.60 -16.98 -4.88
CA MET A 164 14.27 -17.46 -5.24
C MET A 164 13.22 -16.75 -4.38
N MET A 165 13.41 -16.71 -3.07
CA MET A 165 12.47 -16.06 -2.15
C MET A 165 12.38 -14.56 -2.40
N TYR A 166 13.52 -13.89 -2.63
CA TYR A 166 13.57 -12.48 -3.00
C TYR A 166 12.72 -12.22 -4.23
N THR A 167 12.91 -12.98 -5.31
CA THR A 167 12.16 -12.81 -6.55
C THR A 167 10.64 -12.99 -6.35
N LEU A 168 10.23 -14.02 -5.59
CA LEU A 168 8.83 -14.27 -5.28
C LEU A 168 8.21 -13.17 -4.40
N LEU A 169 8.94 -12.69 -3.41
CA LEU A 169 8.50 -11.64 -2.50
C LEU A 169 8.42 -10.28 -3.21
N VAL A 170 9.37 -9.95 -4.08
CA VAL A 170 9.32 -8.73 -4.92
C VAL A 170 8.08 -8.75 -5.79
N LEU A 171 7.80 -9.88 -6.46
CA LEU A 171 6.60 -10.03 -7.30
C LEU A 171 5.32 -9.81 -6.48
N THR A 172 5.26 -10.46 -5.32
CA THR A 172 4.07 -10.45 -4.46
C THR A 172 3.83 -9.09 -3.82
N TYR A 173 4.88 -8.46 -3.30
CA TYR A 173 4.86 -7.09 -2.77
C TYR A 173 4.45 -6.09 -3.85
N SER A 174 4.97 -6.23 -5.08
CA SER A 174 4.63 -5.36 -6.20
C SER A 174 3.17 -5.51 -6.62
N ALA A 175 2.64 -6.74 -6.64
CA ALA A 175 1.22 -6.99 -6.92
C ALA A 175 0.31 -6.35 -5.85
N PHE A 176 0.71 -6.44 -4.58
CA PHE A 176 0.01 -5.78 -3.47
C PHE A 176 0.04 -4.24 -3.58
N CYS A 177 1.18 -3.66 -3.94
CA CYS A 177 1.28 -2.22 -4.20
C CYS A 177 0.39 -1.79 -5.38
N LEU A 178 0.32 -2.58 -6.44
CA LEU A 178 -0.50 -2.27 -7.62
C LEU A 178 -2.00 -2.33 -7.34
N THR A 179 -2.46 -3.27 -6.52
CA THR A 179 -3.88 -3.37 -6.09
C THR A 179 -4.27 -2.22 -5.17
N SER A 180 -3.38 -1.88 -4.23
CA SER A 180 -3.54 -0.70 -3.36
C SER A 180 -3.63 0.59 -4.19
N LEU A 181 -2.77 0.74 -5.20
CA LEU A 181 -2.76 1.89 -6.10
C LEU A 181 -4.04 2.00 -6.95
N ASP A 182 -4.61 0.87 -7.41
CA ASP A 182 -5.85 0.84 -8.19
C ASP A 182 -7.02 1.33 -7.33
N THR A 183 -7.15 0.79 -6.12
CA THR A 183 -8.15 1.20 -5.15
C THR A 183 -8.01 2.69 -4.79
N ALA A 184 -6.79 3.14 -4.49
CA ALA A 184 -6.53 4.54 -4.16
C ALA A 184 -6.89 5.49 -5.31
N THR A 185 -6.53 5.15 -6.56
CA THR A 185 -6.85 5.97 -7.73
C THR A 185 -8.35 6.05 -7.97
N ARG A 186 -9.06 4.92 -7.80
CA ARG A 186 -10.52 4.88 -7.93
C ARG A 186 -11.21 5.73 -6.86
N LEU A 187 -10.76 5.67 -5.62
CA LEU A 187 -11.28 6.48 -4.52
C LEU A 187 -10.97 7.97 -4.74
N ALA A 188 -9.74 8.31 -5.16
CA ALA A 188 -9.35 9.68 -5.48
C ALA A 188 -10.26 10.29 -6.55
N ARG A 189 -10.63 9.51 -7.58
CA ARG A 189 -11.62 9.92 -8.57
C ARG A 189 -12.99 10.17 -7.93
N PHE A 190 -13.48 9.28 -7.07
CA PHE A 190 -14.77 9.47 -6.42
C PHE A 190 -14.80 10.73 -5.56
N MET A 191 -13.77 10.94 -4.74
CA MET A 191 -13.62 12.16 -3.94
C MET A 191 -13.56 13.42 -4.81
N PHE A 192 -12.81 13.37 -5.91
CA PHE A 192 -12.72 14.49 -6.85
C PHE A 192 -14.09 14.81 -7.45
N GLN A 193 -14.84 13.79 -7.89
CA GLN A 193 -16.17 13.97 -8.46
C GLN A 193 -17.15 14.52 -7.41
N GLU A 194 -17.12 13.99 -6.19
CA GLU A 194 -17.98 14.38 -5.07
C GLU A 194 -17.77 15.84 -4.66
N PHE A 195 -16.55 16.38 -4.76
CA PHE A 195 -16.27 17.80 -4.51
C PHE A 195 -17.11 18.77 -5.38
N TRP A 196 -17.57 18.32 -6.55
CA TRP A 196 -18.36 19.13 -7.48
C TRP A 196 -19.87 18.84 -7.43
N LEU A 197 -20.29 17.88 -6.61
CA LEU A 197 -21.68 17.46 -6.44
C LEU A 197 -22.28 18.05 -5.16
N GLU A 198 -23.55 18.40 -5.20
CA GLU A 198 -24.29 18.76 -3.99
C GLU A 198 -24.75 17.50 -3.24
N PRO A 199 -25.02 17.57 -1.92
CA PRO A 199 -25.45 16.42 -1.14
C PRO A 199 -26.69 15.75 -1.75
N GLY A 200 -26.57 14.48 -2.13
CA GLY A 200 -27.64 13.70 -2.77
C GLY A 200 -27.64 13.73 -4.30
N GLU A 201 -26.77 14.51 -4.94
CA GLU A 201 -26.58 14.49 -6.39
C GLU A 201 -25.63 13.36 -6.81
N THR A 202 -25.87 12.82 -8.00
CA THR A 202 -24.97 11.89 -8.66
C THR A 202 -24.33 12.55 -9.89
N PRO A 203 -23.20 12.02 -10.41
CA PRO A 203 -22.60 12.53 -11.66
C PRO A 203 -23.55 12.56 -12.86
N LYS A 204 -24.66 11.81 -12.83
CA LYS A 204 -25.66 11.77 -13.90
C LYS A 204 -26.63 12.95 -13.85
N ASP A 205 -26.77 13.61 -12.71
CA ASP A 205 -27.71 14.71 -12.50
C ASP A 205 -27.18 16.04 -13.05
N ILE A 206 -25.87 16.13 -13.28
CA ILE A 206 -25.20 17.31 -13.85
C ILE A 206 -25.34 17.34 -15.38
N LYS A 207 -26.24 18.19 -15.88
CA LYS A 207 -26.62 18.21 -17.30
C LYS A 207 -25.68 19.01 -18.22
N GLY A 208 -24.91 19.97 -17.71
CA GLY A 208 -24.03 20.82 -18.54
C GLY A 208 -23.02 21.66 -17.76
N GLY A 209 -22.13 22.33 -18.50
CA GLY A 209 -21.15 23.29 -17.96
C GLY A 209 -19.88 22.66 -17.39
N PHE A 210 -19.12 23.50 -16.66
CA PHE A 210 -17.83 23.13 -16.06
C PHE A 210 -17.95 21.96 -15.07
N LYS A 211 -19.02 21.93 -14.26
CA LYS A 211 -19.30 20.82 -13.35
C LYS A 211 -19.40 19.48 -14.10
N LYS A 212 -19.98 19.43 -15.31
CA LYS A 212 -20.10 18.20 -16.11
C LYS A 212 -18.75 17.62 -16.53
N LEU A 213 -17.79 18.50 -16.85
CA LEU A 213 -16.42 18.07 -17.16
C LEU A 213 -15.75 17.49 -15.91
N MET A 214 -15.89 18.18 -14.78
CA MET A 214 -15.27 17.77 -13.53
C MET A 214 -15.81 16.46 -12.96
N VAL A 215 -17.11 16.18 -13.13
CA VAL A 215 -17.71 14.91 -12.71
C VAL A 215 -17.56 13.80 -13.75
N ASN A 216 -16.94 14.05 -14.92
CA ASN A 216 -16.72 13.01 -15.93
C ASN A 216 -15.65 12.01 -15.43
N PRO A 217 -15.96 10.70 -15.39
CA PRO A 217 -15.05 9.71 -14.82
C PRO A 217 -13.70 9.62 -15.55
N TYR A 218 -13.67 9.84 -16.86
CA TYR A 218 -12.42 9.81 -17.64
C TYR A 218 -11.55 11.03 -17.34
N PHE A 219 -12.16 12.23 -17.35
CA PHE A 219 -11.45 13.47 -17.08
C PHE A 219 -10.91 13.52 -15.64
N ALA A 220 -11.77 13.19 -14.66
CA ALA A 220 -11.37 13.13 -13.25
C ALA A 220 -10.22 12.14 -13.03
N THR A 221 -10.27 10.96 -13.67
CA THR A 221 -9.17 9.97 -13.57
C THR A 221 -7.89 10.49 -14.20
N ILE A 222 -7.94 11.00 -15.44
CA ILE A 222 -6.73 11.49 -16.12
C ILE A 222 -6.09 12.61 -15.31
N LEU A 223 -6.89 13.56 -14.82
CA LEU A 223 -6.38 14.66 -14.01
C LEU A 223 -5.73 14.16 -12.72
N THR A 224 -6.42 13.30 -11.95
CA THR A 224 -5.91 12.75 -10.69
C THR A 224 -4.63 11.92 -10.91
N VAL A 225 -4.57 11.10 -11.96
CA VAL A 225 -3.39 10.29 -12.29
C VAL A 225 -2.24 11.15 -12.77
N VAL A 226 -2.46 12.13 -13.65
CA VAL A 226 -1.39 13.02 -14.14
C VAL A 226 -0.80 13.81 -12.98
N LEU A 227 -1.64 14.39 -12.11
CA LEU A 227 -1.18 15.08 -10.91
C LEU A 227 -0.41 14.13 -9.98
N GLY A 228 -0.92 12.91 -9.76
CA GLY A 228 -0.25 11.89 -8.95
C GLY A 228 1.11 11.46 -9.51
N VAL A 229 1.21 11.26 -10.82
CA VAL A 229 2.47 10.91 -11.50
C VAL A 229 3.47 12.07 -11.43
N LEU A 230 3.02 13.31 -11.65
CA LEU A 230 3.87 14.50 -11.53
C LEU A 230 4.38 14.68 -10.10
N LEU A 231 3.52 14.50 -9.10
CA LEU A 231 3.90 14.54 -7.69
C LEU A 231 4.88 13.40 -7.35
N GLY A 232 4.62 12.17 -7.83
CA GLY A 232 5.53 11.04 -7.63
C GLY A 232 6.90 11.30 -8.24
N MET A 233 6.95 11.76 -9.50
CA MET A 233 8.23 12.05 -10.18
C MET A 233 9.00 13.19 -9.49
N ASN A 234 8.33 14.24 -9.02
CA ASN A 234 8.99 15.36 -8.34
C ASN A 234 9.35 15.05 -6.87
N GLY A 235 8.57 14.19 -6.21
CA GLY A 235 8.79 13.76 -4.83
C GLY A 235 9.95 12.79 -4.71
N PHE A 236 10.02 11.76 -5.57
CA PHE A 236 11.13 10.80 -5.57
C PHE A 236 12.48 11.39 -5.99
N MET A 237 12.49 12.53 -6.69
CA MET A 237 13.75 13.24 -6.99
C MET A 237 14.32 14.01 -5.80
N LYS A 238 13.57 14.14 -4.70
CA LYS A 238 13.95 14.95 -3.52
C LYS A 238 14.13 14.14 -2.23
N ILE A 239 14.02 12.82 -2.31
CA ILE A 239 14.23 11.87 -1.20
C ILE A 239 15.40 10.98 -1.61
#